data_AF-A0A662F2N2-F1
#
_entry.id   AF-A0A662F2N2-F1
#
_cell.length_a   1.000
_cell.length_b   1.000
_cell.length_c   1.000
_cell.angle_alpha   90.00
_cell.angle_beta   90.00
_cell.angle_gamma   90.00
#
_symmetry.space_group_name_H-M   'P 1'
#
loop_
_entity.id
_entity.type
_entity.pdbx_description
1 polymer ?
#
loop_
_entity_poly.entity_id
_entity_poly.type
_entity_poly.pdbx_seq_one_letter_code
_entity_poly.pdbx_strand_id
1 'polypeptide(L)'
;MSDTDNFDDCQLIPIKEFPIEAVRKLAKNYFPVGFFDDYKITKKQGEELAKFLTKAKRGVQVYGALLCAGPKCRYASKCKLQKWGKAPLGADCPIELMLIDMWIADYCEALDISLHELDLPSNKLDRTLIVDLVLCDIKIMRLEAELSLHSFEMTKYIKSGRDVVETVEPSIALSALEKAHSRKDKLLKQLMGTREARAKAQAEASKSMKDVAQYMSDLVAKAEKAQKSIEIDNAEYTEVDSEDILIAGG
;
A
#
# COMPACT_ATOMS: atom_id res chain seq x y z
N MET A 1 -1.19 27.00 8.89
CA MET A 1 -1.46 27.90 7.76
C MET A 1 -0.12 28.46 7.36
N SER A 2 0.47 27.92 6.29
CA SER A 2 1.84 28.20 5.84
C SER A 2 1.79 29.03 4.56
N ASP A 3 2.69 30.01 4.45
CA ASP A 3 2.80 31.03 3.42
C ASP A 3 2.92 30.50 1.97
N THR A 4 1.79 30.15 1.34
CA THR A 4 1.76 29.73 -0.09
C THR A 4 0.91 30.64 -1.00
N ASP A 5 0.35 31.72 -0.48
CA ASP A 5 -0.77 32.42 -1.12
C ASP A 5 -0.37 33.73 -1.80
N ASN A 6 0.73 33.76 -2.56
CA ASN A 6 1.03 34.93 -3.41
C ASN A 6 1.91 34.62 -4.63
N PHE A 7 1.62 33.52 -5.33
CA PHE A 7 2.17 33.28 -6.67
C PHE A 7 1.03 33.27 -7.68
N ASP A 8 1.11 34.21 -8.63
CA ASP A 8 0.16 34.41 -9.72
C ASP A 8 0.12 33.16 -10.61
N ASP A 9 -1.08 32.62 -10.90
CA ASP A 9 -1.25 31.29 -11.53
C ASP A 9 -0.59 31.16 -12.92
N CYS A 10 -0.28 32.30 -13.55
CA CYS A 10 0.37 32.40 -14.85
C CYS A 10 1.91 32.47 -14.79
N GLN A 11 2.52 32.53 -13.60
CA GLN A 11 3.98 32.60 -13.49
C GLN A 11 4.65 31.28 -13.87
N LEU A 12 5.64 31.38 -14.76
CA LEU A 12 6.47 30.27 -15.21
C LEU A 12 7.67 30.09 -14.26
N ILE A 13 7.66 29.00 -13.50
CA ILE A 13 8.68 28.67 -12.51
C ILE A 13 9.59 27.57 -13.07
N PRO A 14 10.93 27.69 -12.98
CA PRO A 14 11.84 26.62 -13.32
C PRO A 14 11.52 25.35 -12.52
N ILE A 15 11.38 24.20 -13.19
CA ILE A 15 10.93 22.96 -12.54
C ILE A 15 11.86 22.50 -11.40
N LYS A 16 13.16 22.84 -11.46
CA LYS A 16 14.16 22.55 -10.42
C LYS A 16 13.96 23.34 -9.13
N GLU A 17 13.26 24.48 -9.20
CA GLU A 17 13.01 25.40 -8.10
C GLU A 17 11.56 25.35 -7.62
N PHE A 18 10.76 24.47 -8.23
CA PHE A 18 9.34 24.36 -7.92
C PHE A 18 9.12 24.07 -6.42
N PRO A 19 8.10 24.69 -5.77
CA PRO A 19 7.89 24.59 -4.33
C PRO A 19 7.54 23.17 -3.87
N ILE A 20 6.94 22.36 -4.75
CA ILE A 20 6.55 20.98 -4.43
C ILE A 20 7.75 20.03 -4.56
N GLU A 21 8.11 19.37 -3.45
CA GLU A 21 9.27 18.49 -3.35
C GLU A 21 9.25 17.32 -4.36
N ALA A 22 8.08 16.71 -4.58
CA ALA A 22 7.93 15.60 -5.52
C ALA A 22 8.31 16.00 -6.96
N VAL A 23 7.88 17.19 -7.39
CA VAL A 23 8.19 17.77 -8.71
C VAL A 23 9.68 18.09 -8.80
N ARG A 24 10.25 18.64 -7.73
CA ARG A 24 11.70 18.94 -7.65
C ARG A 24 12.56 17.69 -7.74
N LYS A 25 12.21 16.63 -7.01
CA LYS A 25 12.92 15.34 -7.05
C LYS A 25 12.84 14.69 -8.43
N LEU A 26 11.69 14.80 -9.10
CA LEU A 26 11.55 14.34 -10.48
C LEU A 26 12.56 15.03 -11.40
N ALA A 27 12.61 16.36 -11.36
CA ALA A 27 13.52 17.18 -12.16
C ALA A 27 15.01 16.87 -11.91
N LYS A 28 15.41 16.67 -10.65
CA LYS A 28 16.81 16.50 -10.25
C LYS A 28 17.35 15.08 -10.46
N ASN A 29 16.53 14.06 -10.20
CA ASN A 29 17.04 12.69 -10.04
C ASN A 29 16.73 11.78 -11.23
N TYR A 30 15.72 12.10 -12.04
CA TYR A 30 15.18 11.16 -13.04
C TYR A 30 15.30 11.65 -14.47
N PHE A 31 15.89 12.83 -14.69
CA PHE A 31 16.13 13.34 -16.04
C PHE A 31 17.63 13.50 -16.32
N PRO A 32 18.04 13.34 -17.60
CA PRO A 32 19.40 13.65 -18.02
C PRO A 32 19.76 15.10 -17.67
N VAL A 33 20.99 15.31 -17.24
CA VAL A 33 21.53 16.65 -16.94
C VAL A 33 21.36 17.54 -18.18
N GLY A 34 20.77 18.72 -18.01
CA GLY A 34 20.53 19.67 -19.10
C GLY A 34 19.15 19.59 -19.76
N PHE A 35 18.37 18.53 -19.57
CA PHE A 35 17.09 18.35 -20.30
C PHE A 35 15.99 19.33 -19.84
N PHE A 36 15.95 19.67 -18.55
CA PHE A 36 14.93 20.55 -17.96
C PHE A 36 15.50 21.87 -17.45
N ASP A 37 16.73 22.22 -17.83
CA ASP A 37 17.42 23.40 -17.31
C ASP A 37 16.71 24.70 -17.70
N ASP A 38 16.06 24.71 -18.87
CA ASP A 38 15.25 25.83 -19.37
C ASP A 38 13.74 25.60 -19.27
N TYR A 39 13.31 24.44 -18.76
CA TYR A 39 11.89 24.06 -18.78
C TYR A 39 11.16 24.66 -17.58
N LYS A 40 10.23 25.57 -17.90
CA LYS A 40 9.42 26.27 -16.90
C LYS A 40 7.98 25.77 -16.96
N ILE A 41 7.41 25.55 -15.79
CA ILE A 41 6.03 25.12 -15.63
C ILE A 41 5.25 26.17 -14.85
N THR A 42 3.96 26.30 -15.16
CA THR A 42 3.03 27.10 -14.36
C THR A 42 2.76 26.43 -13.01
N LYS A 43 2.29 27.22 -12.04
CA LYS A 43 1.85 26.70 -10.74
C LYS A 43 0.82 25.57 -10.90
N LYS A 44 -0.18 25.80 -11.76
CA LYS A 44 -1.23 24.82 -12.08
C LYS A 44 -0.68 23.51 -12.65
N GLN A 45 0.25 23.57 -13.61
CA GLN A 45 0.89 22.37 -14.17
C GLN A 45 1.71 21.61 -13.14
N GLY A 46 2.43 22.31 -12.25
CA GLY A 46 3.18 21.66 -11.18
C GLY A 46 2.27 21.03 -10.12
N GLU A 47 1.14 21.64 -9.80
CA GLU A 47 0.11 21.03 -8.93
C GLU A 47 -0.55 19.81 -9.58
N GLU A 48 -0.88 19.87 -10.87
CA GLU A 48 -1.41 18.73 -11.63
C GLU A 48 -0.40 17.58 -11.68
N LEU A 49 0.88 17.88 -11.92
CA LEU A 49 1.95 16.89 -11.89
C LEU A 49 2.14 16.31 -10.48
N ALA A 50 2.08 17.12 -9.43
CA ALA A 50 2.16 16.65 -8.06
C ALA A 50 0.99 15.73 -7.68
N LYS A 51 -0.24 16.10 -8.09
CA LYS A 51 -1.44 15.27 -7.93
C LYS A 51 -1.27 13.95 -8.69
N PHE A 52 -0.76 14.01 -9.92
CA PHE A 52 -0.46 12.82 -10.72
C PHE A 52 0.59 11.93 -10.03
N LEU A 53 1.71 12.46 -9.56
CA LEU A 53 2.75 11.70 -8.88
C LEU A 53 2.24 11.07 -7.57
N THR A 54 1.39 11.80 -6.84
CA THR A 54 0.76 11.30 -5.63
C THR A 54 -0.19 10.15 -5.95
N LYS A 55 -0.99 10.28 -7.00
CA LYS A 55 -1.81 9.18 -7.54
C LYS A 55 -0.95 8.04 -8.10
N ALA A 56 0.17 8.30 -8.75
CA ALA A 56 1.05 7.27 -9.30
C ALA A 56 1.78 6.49 -8.18
N LYS A 57 2.10 7.15 -7.07
CA LYS A 57 2.53 6.49 -5.83
C LYS A 57 1.47 5.51 -5.33
N ARG A 58 0.19 5.76 -5.68
CA ARG A 58 -0.91 4.87 -5.38
C ARG A 58 -0.92 3.55 -6.19
N GLY A 59 0.01 3.38 -7.13
CA GLY A 59 0.24 2.16 -7.89
C GLY A 59 -0.62 2.07 -9.14
N VAL A 60 -1.03 0.84 -9.50
CA VAL A 60 -1.73 0.50 -10.75
C VAL A 60 -3.12 1.17 -10.86
N GLN A 61 -3.65 1.74 -9.76
CA GLN A 61 -4.94 2.45 -9.73
C GLN A 61 -5.06 3.54 -10.79
N VAL A 62 -3.95 4.23 -11.12
CA VAL A 62 -3.95 5.32 -12.12
C VAL A 62 -4.37 4.84 -13.50
N TYR A 63 -4.15 3.57 -13.82
CA TYR A 63 -4.46 2.99 -15.13
C TYR A 63 -5.53 1.89 -15.06
N GLY A 64 -6.25 1.81 -13.94
CA GLY A 64 -7.25 0.77 -13.70
C GLY A 64 -8.54 0.97 -14.50
N ALA A 65 -8.99 2.22 -14.60
CA ALA A 65 -10.19 2.58 -15.34
C ALA A 65 -9.95 2.55 -16.86
N LEU A 66 -11.01 2.25 -17.61
CA LEU A 66 -10.99 2.30 -19.07
C LEU A 66 -11.01 3.75 -19.56
N LEU A 67 -10.34 4.01 -20.68
CA LEU A 67 -10.46 5.29 -21.36
C LEU A 67 -11.82 5.40 -22.05
N CYS A 68 -12.48 6.54 -21.87
CA CYS A 68 -13.79 6.79 -22.44
C CYS A 68 -13.70 6.91 -23.97
N ALA A 69 -14.25 5.92 -24.68
CA ALA A 69 -14.37 5.93 -26.13
C ALA A 69 -15.71 6.50 -26.64
N GLY A 70 -16.54 7.06 -25.73
CA GLY A 70 -17.83 7.66 -26.06
C GLY A 70 -18.78 6.68 -26.77
N PRO A 71 -19.31 7.01 -27.96
CA PRO A 71 -20.14 6.11 -28.75
C PRO A 71 -19.48 4.78 -29.11
N LYS A 72 -18.14 4.74 -29.19
CA LYS A 72 -17.36 3.53 -29.51
C LYS A 72 -17.05 2.67 -28.28
N CYS A 73 -17.43 3.13 -27.07
CA CYS A 73 -17.25 2.34 -25.86
C CYS A 73 -18.15 1.10 -25.92
N ARG A 74 -17.61 -0.08 -25.55
CA ARG A 74 -18.40 -1.32 -25.48
C ARG A 74 -19.62 -1.20 -24.56
N TYR A 75 -19.53 -0.33 -23.55
CA TYR A 75 -20.60 -0.05 -22.59
C TYR A 75 -21.51 1.12 -23.00
N ALA A 76 -21.36 1.70 -24.20
CA ALA A 76 -22.08 2.91 -24.61
C ALA A 76 -23.62 2.77 -24.49
N SER A 77 -24.17 1.59 -24.81
CA SER A 77 -25.62 1.30 -24.72
C SER A 77 -26.17 1.33 -23.28
N LYS A 78 -25.33 1.02 -22.29
CA LYS A 78 -25.67 1.01 -20.86
C LYS A 78 -25.15 2.24 -20.10
N CYS A 79 -24.18 2.97 -20.66
CA CYS A 79 -23.56 4.14 -20.04
C CYS A 79 -24.53 5.33 -19.95
N LYS A 80 -24.87 5.75 -18.73
CA LYS A 80 -25.75 6.91 -18.49
C LYS A 80 -25.12 8.22 -18.93
N LEU A 81 -23.81 8.40 -18.73
CA LEU A 81 -23.10 9.60 -19.15
C LEU A 81 -23.11 9.77 -20.66
N GLN A 82 -23.03 8.68 -21.41
CA GLN A 82 -23.17 8.71 -22.88
C GLN A 82 -24.59 9.11 -23.29
N LYS A 83 -25.62 8.55 -22.65
CA LYS A 83 -27.03 8.90 -22.91
C LYS A 83 -27.35 10.36 -22.61
N TRP A 84 -26.66 10.96 -21.65
CA TRP A 84 -26.82 12.37 -21.30
C TRP A 84 -25.91 13.31 -22.10
N GLY A 85 -25.09 12.80 -23.02
CA GLY A 85 -24.12 13.61 -23.77
C GLY A 85 -23.01 14.22 -22.90
N LYS A 86 -22.72 13.61 -21.74
CA LYS A 86 -21.71 14.07 -20.76
C LYS A 86 -20.55 13.08 -20.60
N ALA A 87 -20.31 12.21 -21.58
CA ALA A 87 -19.20 11.26 -21.54
C ALA A 87 -17.86 11.99 -21.72
N PRO A 88 -16.88 11.82 -20.81
CA PRO A 88 -15.61 12.53 -20.89
C PRO A 88 -14.65 11.85 -21.87
N LEU A 89 -14.83 12.10 -23.17
CA LEU A 89 -14.06 11.46 -24.25
C LEU A 89 -12.54 11.58 -24.04
N GLY A 90 -11.83 10.45 -24.16
CA GLY A 90 -10.38 10.39 -24.04
C GLY A 90 -9.84 10.46 -22.61
N ALA A 91 -10.69 10.69 -21.61
CA ALA A 91 -10.32 10.63 -20.19
C ALA A 91 -10.74 9.30 -19.55
N ASP A 92 -10.24 9.03 -18.35
CA ASP A 92 -10.62 7.86 -17.56
C ASP A 92 -12.13 7.81 -17.31
N CYS A 93 -12.71 6.61 -17.35
CA CYS A 93 -14.11 6.39 -17.10
C CYS A 93 -14.46 6.74 -15.64
N PRO A 94 -15.29 7.76 -15.38
CA PRO A 94 -15.60 8.19 -14.02
C PRO A 94 -16.43 7.17 -13.25
N ILE A 95 -17.21 6.33 -13.95
CA ILE A 95 -17.99 5.25 -13.32
C ILE A 95 -17.05 4.19 -12.74
N GLU A 96 -16.04 3.77 -13.51
CA GLU A 96 -15.09 2.77 -13.00
C GLU A 96 -14.14 3.35 -11.97
N LEU A 97 -13.73 4.62 -12.09
CA LEU A 97 -12.97 5.28 -11.03
C LEU A 97 -13.75 5.25 -9.70
N MET A 98 -15.03 5.59 -9.73
CA MET A 98 -15.89 5.54 -8.55
C MET A 98 -16.04 4.11 -8.00
N LEU A 99 -16.22 3.11 -8.87
CA LEU A 99 -16.30 1.71 -8.45
C LEU A 99 -14.99 1.23 -7.81
N ILE A 100 -13.85 1.62 -8.37
CA ILE A 100 -12.53 1.33 -7.79
C ILE A 100 -12.46 1.91 -6.38
N ASP A 101 -12.78 3.19 -6.20
CA ASP A 101 -12.74 3.86 -4.90
C ASP A 101 -13.69 3.21 -3.89
N MET A 102 -14.91 2.85 -4.31
CA MET A 102 -15.89 2.16 -3.46
C MET A 102 -15.40 0.77 -3.04
N TRP A 103 -14.95 -0.06 -3.98
CA TRP A 103 -14.50 -1.41 -3.65
C TRP A 103 -13.22 -1.43 -2.82
N ILE A 104 -12.33 -0.44 -2.97
CA ILE A 104 -11.21 -0.29 -2.04
C ILE A 104 -11.72 -0.05 -0.62
N ALA A 105 -12.71 0.83 -0.45
CA ALA A 105 -13.30 1.09 0.85
C ALA A 105 -13.97 -0.17 1.43
N ASP A 106 -14.76 -0.88 0.63
CA ASP A 106 -15.42 -2.13 1.03
C ASP A 106 -14.41 -3.20 1.47
N TYR A 107 -13.30 -3.36 0.72
CA TYR A 107 -12.24 -4.30 1.10
C TYR A 107 -11.48 -3.85 2.35
N CYS A 108 -11.26 -2.56 2.54
CA CYS A 108 -10.64 -2.04 3.75
C CYS A 108 -11.53 -2.29 4.98
N GLU A 109 -12.84 -2.05 4.86
CA GLU A 109 -13.82 -2.33 5.91
C GLU A 109 -13.88 -3.83 6.23
N ALA A 110 -13.98 -4.69 5.22
CA ALA A 110 -14.00 -6.15 5.40
C ALA A 110 -12.71 -6.70 6.05
N LEU A 111 -11.60 -5.97 5.89
CA LEU A 111 -10.31 -6.32 6.48
C LEU A 111 -10.03 -5.56 7.78
N ASP A 112 -10.94 -4.73 8.29
CA ASP A 112 -10.69 -3.91 9.49
C ASP A 112 -9.40 -3.08 9.34
N ILE A 113 -9.24 -2.43 8.19
CA ILE A 113 -8.14 -1.51 7.88
C ILE A 113 -8.75 -0.13 7.71
N SER A 114 -8.27 0.83 8.50
CA SER A 114 -8.71 2.23 8.31
C SER A 114 -8.17 2.78 6.99
N LEU A 115 -9.03 3.45 6.20
CA LEU A 115 -8.62 4.09 4.95
C LEU A 115 -7.44 5.06 5.12
N HIS A 116 -7.39 5.77 6.26
CA HIS A 116 -6.28 6.67 6.59
C HIS A 116 -4.97 5.90 6.83
N GLU A 117 -5.04 4.72 7.43
CA GLU A 117 -3.88 3.87 7.68
C GLU A 117 -3.35 3.22 6.41
N LEU A 118 -4.21 3.07 5.40
CA LEU A 118 -3.82 2.45 4.13
C LEU A 118 -2.71 3.23 3.43
N ASP A 119 -2.75 4.56 3.48
CA ASP A 119 -1.76 5.43 2.82
C ASP A 119 -0.42 5.54 3.59
N LEU A 120 -0.31 4.92 4.77
CA LEU A 120 0.94 4.87 5.54
C LEU A 120 1.97 3.92 4.89
N PRO A 121 3.28 4.24 4.95
CA PRO A 121 4.33 3.38 4.41
C PRO A 121 4.34 1.96 4.99
N SER A 122 3.93 1.80 6.27
CA SER A 122 3.82 0.51 6.96
C SER A 122 2.84 -0.45 6.29
N ASN A 123 1.78 0.09 5.67
CA ASN A 123 0.70 -0.68 5.06
C ASN A 123 0.79 -0.71 3.52
N LYS A 124 1.93 -0.30 2.94
CA LYS A 124 2.13 -0.27 1.49
C LYS A 124 1.86 -1.63 0.81
N LEU A 125 2.19 -2.74 1.49
CA LEU A 125 1.96 -4.08 0.96
C LEU A 125 0.47 -4.42 0.89
N ASP A 126 -0.26 -4.25 1.99
CA ASP A 126 -1.71 -4.48 2.05
C ASP A 126 -2.43 -3.60 1.03
N ARG A 127 -2.05 -2.32 0.99
CA ARG A 127 -2.52 -1.36 0.00
C ARG A 127 -2.34 -1.88 -1.43
N THR A 128 -1.14 -2.33 -1.80
CA THR A 128 -0.87 -2.84 -3.15
C THR A 128 -1.73 -4.06 -3.47
N LEU A 129 -1.88 -4.97 -2.52
CA LEU A 129 -2.68 -6.18 -2.70
C LEU A 129 -4.19 -5.87 -2.82
N ILE A 130 -4.71 -4.94 -2.02
CA ILE A 130 -6.11 -4.49 -2.09
C ILE A 130 -6.37 -3.79 -3.42
N VAL A 131 -5.47 -2.90 -3.86
CA VAL A 131 -5.53 -2.29 -5.19
C VAL A 131 -5.62 -3.35 -6.28
N ASP A 132 -4.70 -4.30 -6.28
CA ASP A 132 -4.63 -5.34 -7.32
C ASP A 132 -5.86 -6.23 -7.29
N LEU A 133 -6.43 -6.49 -6.11
CA LEU A 133 -7.66 -7.25 -5.92
C LEU A 133 -8.84 -6.54 -6.60
N VAL A 134 -9.04 -5.26 -6.29
CA VAL A 134 -10.09 -4.42 -6.89
C VAL A 134 -9.94 -4.33 -8.41
N LEU A 135 -8.71 -4.21 -8.91
CA LEU A 135 -8.47 -4.22 -10.35
C LEU A 135 -8.74 -5.58 -10.99
N CYS A 136 -8.59 -6.69 -10.26
CA CYS A 136 -9.04 -8.00 -10.71
C CYS A 136 -10.57 -8.06 -10.78
N ASP A 137 -11.29 -7.49 -9.81
CA ASP A 137 -12.76 -7.42 -9.85
C ASP A 137 -13.28 -6.59 -11.02
N ILE A 138 -12.65 -5.44 -11.31
CA ILE A 138 -12.99 -4.64 -12.49
C ILE A 138 -12.77 -5.46 -13.77
N LYS A 139 -11.69 -6.23 -13.86
CA LYS A 139 -11.44 -7.13 -15.00
C LYS A 139 -12.49 -8.23 -15.11
N ILE A 140 -12.87 -8.87 -14.00
CA ILE A 140 -13.91 -9.90 -13.95
C ILE A 140 -15.23 -9.31 -14.46
N MET A 141 -15.67 -8.18 -13.91
CA MET A 141 -16.89 -7.47 -14.34
C MET A 141 -16.87 -7.17 -15.85
N ARG A 142 -15.73 -6.73 -16.39
CA ARG A 142 -15.60 -6.45 -17.84
C ARG A 142 -15.71 -7.72 -18.68
N LEU A 143 -15.07 -8.81 -18.26
CA LEU A 143 -15.07 -10.09 -18.96
C LEU A 143 -16.45 -10.77 -18.89
N GLU A 144 -17.13 -10.71 -17.76
CA GLU A 144 -18.51 -11.18 -17.62
C GLU A 144 -19.46 -10.38 -18.54
N ALA A 145 -19.27 -9.07 -18.62
CA ALA A 145 -20.04 -8.25 -19.55
C ALA A 145 -19.77 -8.62 -21.03
N GLU A 146 -18.52 -8.95 -21.38
CA GLU A 146 -18.16 -9.45 -22.71
C GLU A 146 -18.83 -10.81 -23.00
N LEU A 147 -18.76 -11.74 -22.06
CA LEU A 147 -19.41 -13.05 -22.16
C LEU A 147 -20.93 -12.97 -22.16
N SER A 148 -21.52 -11.89 -21.62
CA SER A 148 -22.96 -11.67 -21.73
C SER A 148 -23.39 -11.25 -23.14
N LEU A 149 -22.46 -10.73 -23.96
CA LEU A 149 -22.73 -10.28 -25.32
C LEU A 149 -22.40 -11.36 -26.37
N HIS A 150 -21.48 -12.28 -26.06
CA HIS A 150 -20.97 -13.31 -26.97
C HIS A 150 -21.23 -14.71 -26.42
N SER A 151 -21.16 -15.74 -27.28
CA SER A 151 -21.24 -17.12 -26.81
C SER A 151 -19.99 -17.51 -26.00
N PHE A 152 -20.15 -18.44 -25.06
CA PHE A 152 -19.04 -19.04 -24.31
C PHE A 152 -18.10 -19.86 -25.19
N GLU A 153 -18.61 -20.35 -26.32
CA GLU A 153 -17.92 -21.22 -27.27
C GLU A 153 -17.62 -20.48 -28.57
N MET A 154 -16.44 -20.73 -29.13
CA MET A 154 -16.08 -20.28 -30.47
C MET A 154 -15.80 -21.48 -31.36
N THR A 155 -16.51 -21.55 -32.47
CA THR A 155 -16.24 -22.53 -33.53
C THR A 155 -15.05 -22.07 -34.35
N LYS A 156 -13.95 -22.83 -34.31
CA LYS A 156 -12.81 -22.64 -35.20
C LYS A 156 -12.89 -23.63 -36.36
N TYR A 157 -12.63 -23.12 -37.56
CA TYR A 157 -12.52 -23.92 -38.77
C TYR A 157 -11.03 -24.12 -39.07
N ILE A 158 -10.54 -25.33 -38.81
CA ILE A 158 -9.15 -25.68 -39.14
C ILE A 158 -9.16 -26.45 -40.45
N LYS A 159 -8.51 -25.88 -41.47
CA LYS A 159 -8.39 -26.53 -42.78
C LYS A 159 -7.21 -27.50 -42.74
N SER A 160 -7.50 -28.79 -42.80
CA SER A 160 -6.48 -29.85 -42.83
C SER A 160 -6.57 -30.59 -44.16
N GLY A 161 -5.78 -30.13 -45.15
CA GLY A 161 -5.85 -30.66 -46.52
C GLY A 161 -7.14 -30.24 -47.26
N ARG A 162 -7.97 -31.21 -47.67
CA ARG A 162 -9.26 -30.96 -48.35
C ARG A 162 -10.45 -30.90 -47.41
N ASP A 163 -10.30 -31.37 -46.17
CA ASP A 163 -11.37 -31.40 -45.19
C ASP A 163 -11.30 -30.18 -44.26
N VAL A 164 -12.47 -29.67 -43.91
CA VAL A 164 -12.64 -28.63 -42.90
C VAL A 164 -13.11 -29.32 -41.64
N VAL A 165 -12.28 -29.33 -40.61
CA VAL A 165 -12.66 -29.86 -39.29
C VAL A 165 -13.15 -28.70 -38.44
N GLU A 166 -14.39 -28.81 -37.95
CA GLU A 166 -14.97 -27.90 -36.98
C GLU A 166 -14.52 -28.30 -35.58
N THR A 167 -13.83 -27.41 -34.87
CA THR A 167 -13.47 -27.61 -33.47
C THR A 167 -14.13 -26.52 -32.63
N VAL A 168 -14.86 -26.95 -31.60
CA VAL A 168 -15.45 -26.05 -30.62
C VAL A 168 -14.45 -25.83 -29.50
N GLU A 169 -13.99 -24.60 -29.33
CA GLU A 169 -13.07 -24.22 -28.26
C GLU A 169 -13.72 -23.18 -27.34
N PRO A 170 -13.30 -23.11 -26.06
CA PRO A 170 -13.76 -22.06 -25.16
C PRO A 170 -13.33 -20.69 -25.68
N SER A 171 -14.20 -19.70 -25.50
CA SER A 171 -13.90 -18.32 -25.84
C SER A 171 -12.68 -17.80 -25.07
N ILE A 172 -11.94 -16.89 -25.70
CA ILE A 172 -10.77 -16.24 -25.08
C ILE A 172 -11.19 -15.50 -23.80
N ALA A 173 -12.40 -14.92 -23.80
CA ALA A 173 -12.96 -14.22 -22.65
C ALA A 173 -13.19 -15.17 -21.47
N LEU A 174 -13.67 -16.40 -21.71
CA LEU A 174 -13.86 -17.41 -20.66
C LEU A 174 -12.52 -17.85 -20.05
N SER A 175 -11.52 -18.16 -20.88
CA SER A 175 -10.19 -18.51 -20.37
C SER A 175 -9.54 -17.35 -19.60
N ALA A 176 -9.75 -16.11 -20.03
CA ALA A 176 -9.27 -14.93 -19.31
C ALA A 176 -10.01 -14.74 -17.97
N LEU A 177 -11.32 -15.05 -17.92
CA LEU A 177 -12.14 -14.96 -16.72
C LEU A 177 -11.66 -15.95 -15.65
N GLU A 178 -11.44 -17.21 -16.02
CA GLU A 178 -10.90 -18.23 -15.11
C GLU A 178 -9.54 -17.82 -14.52
N LYS A 179 -8.66 -17.27 -15.37
CA LYS A 179 -7.36 -16.74 -14.92
C LYS A 179 -7.53 -15.56 -13.96
N ALA A 180 -8.50 -14.69 -14.20
CA ALA A 180 -8.80 -13.56 -13.33
C ALA A 180 -9.31 -14.02 -11.95
N HIS A 181 -10.22 -14.99 -11.89
CA HIS A 181 -10.66 -15.61 -10.63
C HIS A 181 -9.51 -16.29 -9.89
N SER A 182 -8.69 -17.08 -10.60
CA SER A 182 -7.52 -17.72 -9.98
C SER A 182 -6.53 -16.70 -9.41
N ARG A 183 -6.36 -15.55 -10.08
CA ARG A 183 -5.54 -14.44 -9.57
C ARG A 183 -6.17 -13.80 -8.33
N LYS A 184 -7.49 -13.55 -8.35
CA LYS A 184 -8.25 -13.03 -7.20
C LYS A 184 -8.06 -13.91 -5.96
N ASP A 185 -8.22 -15.22 -6.10
CA ASP A 185 -8.03 -16.18 -5.00
C ASP A 185 -6.61 -16.15 -4.44
N LYS A 186 -5.60 -16.04 -5.32
CA LYS A 186 -4.20 -15.91 -4.91
C LYS A 186 -3.96 -14.63 -4.12
N LEU A 187 -4.52 -13.50 -4.57
CA LEU A 187 -4.39 -12.21 -3.89
C LEU A 187 -5.06 -12.24 -2.50
N LEU A 188 -6.26 -12.82 -2.39
CA LEU A 188 -6.93 -13.01 -1.10
C LEU A 188 -6.10 -13.86 -0.13
N LYS A 189 -5.55 -14.98 -0.60
CA LYS A 189 -4.65 -15.82 0.21
C LYS A 189 -3.39 -15.07 0.65
N GLN A 190 -2.82 -14.26 -0.23
CA GLN A 190 -1.65 -13.43 0.09
C GLN A 190 -1.98 -12.36 1.14
N LEU A 191 -3.16 -11.73 1.06
CA LEU A 191 -3.64 -10.76 2.05
C LEU A 191 -3.80 -11.41 3.43
N MET A 192 -4.44 -12.57 3.51
CA MET A 192 -4.58 -13.28 4.79
C MET A 192 -3.23 -13.71 5.35
N GLY A 193 -2.37 -14.32 4.52
CA GLY A 193 -1.06 -14.82 4.95
C GLY A 193 -0.11 -13.72 5.41
N THR A 194 -0.12 -12.55 4.78
CA THR A 194 0.74 -11.41 5.17
C THR A 194 0.32 -10.82 6.51
N ARG A 195 -0.99 -10.81 6.81
CA ARG A 195 -1.50 -10.37 8.11
C ARG A 195 -1.23 -11.37 9.21
N GLU A 196 -1.39 -12.67 8.95
CA GLU A 196 -0.98 -13.71 9.89
C GLU A 196 0.52 -13.63 10.21
N ALA A 197 1.37 -13.41 9.21
CA ALA A 197 2.80 -13.25 9.40
C ALA A 197 3.13 -12.02 10.26
N ARG A 198 2.45 -10.89 10.04
CA ARG A 198 2.60 -9.69 10.88
C ARG A 198 2.15 -9.93 12.32
N ALA A 199 1.00 -10.59 12.52
CA ALA A 199 0.49 -10.91 13.85
C ALA A 199 1.45 -11.85 14.60
N LYS A 200 2.00 -12.86 13.92
CA LYS A 200 3.02 -13.76 14.49
C LYS A 200 4.30 -13.00 14.86
N ALA A 201 4.82 -12.16 13.95
CA ALA A 201 6.01 -11.36 14.22
C ALA A 201 5.80 -10.40 15.41
N GLN A 202 4.63 -9.79 15.54
CA GLN A 202 4.28 -8.94 16.69
C GLN A 202 4.19 -9.74 17.99
N ALA A 203 3.59 -10.93 17.96
CA ALA A 203 3.51 -11.82 19.11
C ALA A 203 4.89 -12.31 19.57
N GLU A 204 5.78 -12.65 18.63
CA GLU A 204 7.16 -13.06 18.91
C GLU A 204 8.00 -11.91 19.47
N ALA A 205 7.90 -10.70 18.89
CA ALA A 205 8.55 -9.51 19.43
C ALA A 205 8.09 -9.18 20.86
N SER A 206 6.79 -9.36 21.14
CA SER A 206 6.23 -9.13 22.47
C SER A 206 6.69 -10.17 23.49
N LYS A 207 6.88 -11.43 23.08
CA LYS A 207 7.45 -12.49 23.93
C LYS A 207 8.92 -12.20 24.25
N SER A 208 9.72 -11.85 23.24
CA SER A 208 11.13 -11.49 23.43
C SER A 208 11.32 -10.30 24.38
N MET A 209 10.46 -9.27 24.29
CA MET A 209 10.50 -8.16 25.24
C MET A 209 10.14 -8.56 26.67
N LYS A 210 9.19 -9.48 26.87
CA LYS A 210 8.85 -10.02 28.20
C LYS A 210 10.02 -10.82 28.77
N ASP A 211 10.68 -11.64 27.96
CA ASP A 211 11.83 -12.44 28.40
C ASP A 211 13.02 -11.55 28.82
N VAL A 212 13.28 -10.46 28.08
CA VAL A 212 14.32 -9.47 28.43
C VAL A 212 13.96 -8.71 29.72
N ALA A 213 12.70 -8.30 29.88
CA ALA A 213 12.25 -7.62 31.09
C ALA A 213 12.31 -8.52 32.33
N GLN A 214 11.99 -9.80 32.17
CA GLN A 214 12.08 -10.80 33.23
C GLN A 214 13.53 -11.09 33.61
N TYR A 215 14.43 -11.20 32.62
CA TYR A 215 15.87 -11.32 32.85
C TYR A 215 16.47 -10.10 33.57
N MET A 216 16.07 -8.88 33.18
CA MET A 216 16.47 -7.64 33.85
C MET A 216 15.97 -7.60 35.31
N SER A 217 14.72 -8.02 35.53
CA SER A 217 14.13 -8.08 36.88
C SER A 217 14.86 -9.09 37.77
N ASP A 218 15.26 -10.24 37.23
CA ASP A 218 16.05 -11.24 37.94
C ASP A 218 17.46 -10.75 38.27
N LEU A 219 18.08 -9.94 37.40
CA LEU A 219 19.38 -9.31 37.66
C LEU A 219 19.29 -8.26 38.77
N VAL A 220 18.25 -7.42 38.76
CA VAL A 220 18.00 -6.43 39.83
C VAL A 220 17.76 -7.14 41.17
N ALA A 221 16.91 -8.17 41.19
CA ALA A 221 16.65 -8.95 42.39
C ALA A 221 17.91 -9.67 42.93
N LYS A 222 18.82 -10.11 42.05
CA LYS A 222 20.11 -10.67 42.46
C LYS A 222 21.06 -9.60 43.00
N ALA A 223 21.08 -8.41 42.40
CA ALA A 223 21.90 -7.29 42.85
C ALA A 223 21.46 -6.78 44.23
N GLU A 224 20.15 -6.67 44.47
CA GLU A 224 19.59 -6.28 45.78
C GLU A 224 19.90 -7.32 46.87
N LYS A 225 19.83 -8.62 46.53
CA LYS A 225 20.23 -9.70 47.46
C LYS A 225 21.72 -9.64 47.79
N ALA A 226 22.57 -9.36 46.79
CA ALA A 226 24.01 -9.20 46.98
C ALA A 226 24.35 -7.99 47.85
N GLN A 227 23.63 -6.86 47.69
CA GLN A 227 23.80 -5.69 48.57
C GLN A 227 23.39 -5.99 50.01
N LYS A 228 22.27 -6.69 50.22
CA LYS A 228 21.84 -7.08 51.58
C LYS A 228 22.81 -8.04 52.26
N SER A 229 23.44 -8.97 51.53
CA SER A 229 24.49 -9.81 52.11
C SER A 229 25.73 -9.00 52.53
N ILE A 230 26.10 -7.97 51.77
CA ILE A 230 27.24 -7.09 52.11
C ILE A 230 26.95 -6.23 53.36
N GLU A 231 25.70 -5.82 53.58
CA GLU A 231 25.32 -5.10 54.81
C GLU A 231 25.32 -6.00 56.05
N ILE A 232 25.01 -7.29 55.92
CA ILE A 232 25.04 -8.25 57.04
C ILE A 232 26.49 -8.54 57.46
N ASP A 233 27.41 -8.69 56.51
CA ASP A 233 28.84 -8.93 56.81
C ASP A 233 29.52 -7.73 57.48
N ASN A 234 29.03 -6.50 57.25
CA ASN A 234 29.55 -5.29 57.93
C ASN A 234 28.96 -5.08 59.33
N ALA A 235 27.82 -5.69 59.65
CA ALA A 235 27.21 -5.61 60.98
C ALA A 235 27.83 -6.61 62.00
N GLU A 236 28.62 -7.58 61.52
CA GLU A 236 29.27 -8.60 62.36
C GLU A 236 30.66 -8.18 62.89
N TYR A 237 31.16 -7.00 62.51
CA TYR A 237 32.34 -6.37 63.12
C TYR A 237 31.92 -5.20 64.04
N THR A 238 31.37 -5.53 65.21
CA THR A 238 31.41 -4.61 66.36
C THR A 238 32.75 -4.78 67.06
N GLU A 239 33.53 -3.69 67.11
CA GLU A 239 34.78 -3.56 67.84
C GLU A 239 34.58 -3.97 69.31
N VAL A 240 35.45 -4.84 69.82
CA VAL A 240 35.59 -5.08 71.27
C VAL A 240 36.44 -3.94 71.81
N ASP A 241 35.83 -3.07 72.61
CA ASP A 241 36.48 -1.93 73.27
C ASP A 241 37.76 -2.35 74.01
N SER A 242 38.87 -1.72 73.63
CA SER A 242 40.14 -1.84 74.34
C SER A 242 40.33 -0.68 75.33
N GLU A 243 39.48 -0.61 76.37
CA GLU A 243 39.68 0.27 77.53
C GLU A 243 39.20 -0.42 78.81
N ASP A 244 39.94 -1.42 79.29
CA ASP A 244 39.87 -1.89 80.69
C ASP A 244 41.14 -2.68 81.07
N ILE A 245 42.30 -2.05 80.94
CA ILE A 245 43.50 -2.45 81.70
C ILE A 245 44.21 -1.17 82.14
N LEU A 246 43.77 -0.60 83.26
CA LEU A 246 44.60 0.14 84.21
C LEU A 246 43.72 0.44 85.44
N ILE A 247 43.84 -0.41 86.46
CA ILE A 247 43.88 -0.10 87.91
C ILE A 247 43.93 -1.46 88.63
N ALA A 248 45.14 -1.88 89.03
CA ALA A 248 45.42 -2.70 90.21
C ALA A 248 46.93 -2.94 90.32
N GLY A 249 47.59 -2.15 91.17
CA GLY A 249 49.01 -2.31 91.49
C GLY A 249 49.45 -1.26 92.51
N GLY A 250 49.17 -1.54 93.77
CA GLY A 250 49.95 -1.01 94.89
C GLY A 250 51.24 -1.79 95.08
#